data_AF-A0A2V4ABV8-F1
#
_entry.id   AF-A0A2V4ABV8-F1
#
_cell.length_a   1.000
_cell.length_b   1.000
_cell.length_c   1.000
_cell.angle_alpha   90.00
_cell.angle_beta   90.00
_cell.angle_gamma   90.00
#
_symmetry.space_group_name_H-M   'P 1'
#
loop_
_entity.id
_entity.type
_entity.pdbx_description
1 polymer ?
#
loop_
_entity_poly.entity_id
_entity_poly.type
_entity_poly.pdbx_seq_one_letter_code
_entity_poly.pdbx_strand_id
1 'polypeptide(L)'
;MSETTISAEAMRGHIAAGRALPLLPDGAPGPVQYAGRWWAIPADAHDYLPVTDASAAAHLDTAAQRLHQARQDARPGAERDDGARR
;
A
#
# COMPACT_ATOMS: atom_id res chain seq x y z
N MET A 1 14.33 -23.03 4.02
CA MET A 1 14.19 -22.36 2.70
C MET A 1 14.26 -20.88 2.98
N SER A 2 15.25 -20.19 2.40
CA SER A 2 15.59 -18.81 2.77
C SER A 2 14.46 -17.86 2.43
N GLU A 3 13.80 -17.30 3.44
CA GLU A 3 12.92 -16.15 3.26
C GLU A 3 13.76 -15.01 2.71
N THR A 4 13.65 -14.81 1.39
CA THR A 4 14.52 -13.91 0.64
C THR A 4 13.97 -12.51 0.88
N THR A 5 14.69 -11.73 1.69
CA THR A 5 14.39 -10.32 1.94
C THR A 5 14.40 -9.54 0.63
N ILE A 6 13.74 -8.38 0.60
CA ILE A 6 13.80 -7.46 -0.55
C ILE A 6 14.41 -6.15 -0.07
N SER A 7 15.51 -5.72 -0.66
CA SER A 7 16.11 -4.44 -0.27
C SER A 7 15.19 -3.26 -0.57
N ALA A 8 15.29 -2.20 0.24
CA ALA A 8 14.44 -1.02 0.09
C ALA A 8 14.58 -0.35 -1.29
N GLU A 9 15.74 -0.46 -1.93
CA GLU A 9 15.94 0.00 -3.32
C GLU A 9 15.15 -0.85 -4.33
N ALA A 10 15.23 -2.19 -4.23
CA ALA A 10 14.50 -3.09 -5.11
C ALA A 10 12.98 -2.92 -4.94
N MET A 11 12.48 -2.79 -3.71
CA MET A 11 11.07 -2.52 -3.44
C MET A 11 10.61 -1.20 -4.05
N ARG A 12 11.43 -0.13 -3.94
CA ARG A 12 11.16 1.14 -4.62
C ARG A 12 11.06 0.98 -6.14
N GLY A 13 11.91 0.16 -6.74
CA GLY A 13 11.83 -0.20 -8.15
C GLY A 13 10.51 -0.89 -8.52
N HIS A 14 10.01 -1.80 -7.67
CA HIS A 14 8.71 -2.46 -7.88
C HIS A 14 7.52 -1.49 -7.74
N ILE A 15 7.59 -0.54 -6.80
CA ILE A 15 6.58 0.50 -6.62
C ILE A 15 6.53 1.42 -7.83
N ALA A 16 7.69 1.93 -8.26
CA ALA A 16 7.80 2.81 -9.44
C ALA A 16 7.31 2.13 -10.73
N ALA A 17 7.51 0.80 -10.84
CA ALA A 17 7.01 -0.01 -11.95
C ALA A 17 5.52 -0.38 -11.85
N GLY A 18 4.81 0.04 -10.79
CA GLY A 18 3.41 -0.29 -10.55
C GLY A 18 3.16 -1.76 -10.20
N ARG A 19 4.20 -2.52 -9.84
CA ARG A 19 4.11 -3.95 -9.47
C ARG A 19 3.88 -4.17 -7.98
N ALA A 20 4.16 -3.16 -7.17
CA ALA A 20 3.96 -3.17 -5.73
C ALA A 20 3.13 -1.95 -5.31
N LEU A 21 2.30 -2.14 -4.28
CA LEU A 21 1.36 -1.12 -3.79
C LEU A 21 1.76 -0.68 -2.38
N PRO A 22 2.31 0.54 -2.22
CA PRO A 22 2.61 1.07 -0.89
C PRO A 22 1.30 1.47 -0.19
N LEU A 23 1.22 1.13 1.10
CA LEU A 23 0.09 1.55 1.94
C LEU A 23 0.21 3.03 2.33
N LEU A 24 1.43 3.51 2.55
CA LEU A 24 1.72 4.89 2.92
C LEU A 24 1.96 5.76 1.67
N PRO A 25 1.78 7.10 1.75
CA PRO A 25 2.14 8.00 0.67
C PRO A 25 3.62 7.90 0.30
N ASP A 26 3.92 8.29 -0.94
CA ASP A 26 5.24 8.19 -1.54
C ASP A 26 6.34 8.82 -0.66
N GLY A 27 7.43 8.07 -0.46
CA GLY A 27 8.60 8.50 0.33
C GLY A 27 8.62 8.07 1.80
N ALA A 28 7.51 7.58 2.37
CA ALA A 28 7.51 7.04 3.73
C ALA A 28 7.85 5.53 3.73
N PRO A 29 8.82 5.06 4.55
CA PRO A 29 9.03 3.63 4.75
C PRO A 29 7.79 3.05 5.42
N GLY A 30 7.19 2.01 4.84
CA GLY A 30 5.94 1.46 5.33
C GLY A 30 5.57 0.13 4.68
N PRO A 31 4.40 -0.43 5.04
CA PRO A 31 3.93 -1.69 4.47
C PRO A 31 3.67 -1.59 2.98
N VAL A 32 4.10 -2.60 2.23
CA VAL A 32 3.96 -2.69 0.77
C VAL A 32 3.36 -4.04 0.41
N GLN A 33 2.35 -4.06 -0.44
CA GLN A 33 1.79 -5.27 -1.01
C GLN A 33 2.52 -5.60 -2.32
N TYR A 34 3.17 -6.75 -2.38
CA TYR A 34 3.93 -7.20 -3.55
C TYR A 34 3.76 -8.71 -3.75
N ALA A 35 3.47 -9.12 -5.00
CA ALA A 35 3.25 -10.52 -5.38
C ALA A 35 2.24 -11.26 -4.48
N GLY A 36 1.17 -10.58 -4.05
CA GLY A 36 0.12 -11.15 -3.22
C GLY A 36 0.48 -11.31 -1.73
N ARG A 37 1.61 -10.76 -1.28
CA ARG A 37 2.04 -10.80 0.13
C ARG A 37 2.39 -9.41 0.64
N TRP A 38 2.21 -9.19 1.94
CA TRP A 38 2.64 -7.98 2.63
C TRP A 38 4.11 -8.04 2.99
N TRP A 39 4.79 -6.92 2.82
CA TRP A 39 6.20 -6.71 3.14
C TRP A 39 6.34 -5.43 3.97
N ALA A 40 7.19 -5.44 4.99
CA ALA A 40 7.43 -4.27 5.83
C ALA A 40 8.91 -4.19 6.25
N ILE A 41 9.37 -2.98 6.61
CA ILE A 41 10.69 -2.77 7.19
C ILE A 41 10.55 -2.73 8.73
N PRO A 42 11.09 -3.71 9.47
CA PRO A 42 11.21 -3.63 10.93
C PRO A 42 12.02 -2.40 11.39
N ALA A 43 11.78 -1.92 12.61
CA ALA A 43 12.44 -0.72 13.15
C ALA A 43 13.98 -0.75 13.06
N ASP A 44 14.58 -1.93 13.23
CA ASP A 44 16.03 -2.14 13.24
C ASP A 44 16.59 -2.74 11.93
N ALA A 45 15.83 -2.67 10.83
CA ALA A 45 16.19 -3.29 9.56
C ALA A 45 16.28 -2.29 8.41
N HIS A 46 17.02 -2.67 7.36
CA HIS A 46 17.15 -1.92 6.12
C HIS A 46 16.46 -2.58 4.92
N ASP A 47 16.07 -3.84 5.08
CA ASP A 47 15.39 -4.63 4.06
C ASP A 47 13.93 -4.90 4.44
N TYR A 48 13.09 -5.07 3.42
CA TYR A 48 11.74 -5.54 3.57
C TYR A 48 11.74 -7.02 3.92
N LEU A 49 11.08 -7.34 5.03
CA LEU A 49 10.76 -8.70 5.41
C LEU A 49 9.30 -8.99 5.05
N PRO A 50 9.00 -10.23 4.64
CA PRO A 50 7.63 -10.60 4.40
C PRO A 50 6.89 -10.68 5.74
N VAL A 51 5.69 -10.14 5.81
CA VAL A 51 4.81 -10.31 6.96
C VAL A 51 4.36 -11.76 6.98
N THR A 52 4.81 -12.51 8.00
CA THR A 52 4.47 -13.92 8.25
C THR A 52 3.30 -14.06 9.21
N ASP A 53 3.09 -13.08 10.08
CA ASP A 53 1.97 -13.07 11.01
C ASP A 53 0.64 -12.80 10.28
N ALA A 54 -0.27 -13.77 10.37
CA ALA A 54 -1.56 -13.71 9.67
C ALA A 54 -2.46 -12.59 10.20
N SER A 55 -2.39 -12.29 11.50
CA SER A 55 -3.19 -11.21 12.12
C SER A 55 -2.71 -9.85 11.62
N ALA A 56 -1.40 -9.63 11.59
CA ALA A 56 -0.78 -8.43 11.05
C ALA A 56 -1.12 -8.24 9.57
N ALA A 57 -1.04 -9.30 8.76
CA ALA A 57 -1.43 -9.26 7.36
C ALA A 57 -2.92 -8.84 7.20
N ALA A 58 -3.83 -9.45 7.96
CA ALA A 58 -5.25 -9.09 7.94
C ALA A 58 -5.53 -7.64 8.36
N HIS A 59 -4.77 -7.12 9.34
CA HIS A 59 -4.84 -5.72 9.72
C HIS A 59 -4.37 -4.78 8.59
N LEU A 60 -3.32 -5.16 7.86
CA LEU A 60 -2.83 -4.40 6.71
C LEU A 60 -3.84 -4.41 5.54
N ASP A 61 -4.47 -5.55 5.27
CA ASP A 61 -5.54 -5.64 4.26
C ASP A 61 -6.73 -4.74 4.63
N THR A 62 -7.11 -4.73 5.91
CA THR A 62 -8.18 -3.85 6.40
C THR A 62 -7.79 -2.38 6.25
N ALA A 63 -6.55 -2.02 6.57
CA ALA A 63 -6.04 -0.66 6.42
C ALA A 63 -6.01 -0.23 4.95
N ALA A 64 -5.59 -1.11 4.05
CA ALA A 64 -5.56 -0.85 2.60
C ALA A 64 -6.97 -0.60 2.05
N GLN A 65 -7.96 -1.41 2.46
CA GLN A 65 -9.37 -1.21 2.10
C GLN A 65 -9.90 0.13 2.58
N ARG A 66 -9.63 0.50 3.84
CA ARG A 66 -10.05 1.79 4.39
C ARG A 66 -9.42 2.97 3.66
N LEU A 67 -8.13 2.87 3.32
CA LEU A 67 -7.46 3.91 2.55
C LEU A 67 -8.03 4.03 1.14
N HIS A 68 -8.35 2.90 0.50
CA HIS A 68 -9.01 2.90 -0.81
C HIS A 68 -10.37 3.59 -0.73
N GLN A 69 -11.21 3.23 0.25
CA GLN A 69 -12.51 3.86 0.47
C GLN A 69 -12.36 5.37 0.73
N ALA A 70 -11.46 5.77 1.62
CA ALA A 70 -11.22 7.18 1.91
C ALA A 70 -10.76 7.97 0.68
N ARG A 71 -9.97 7.37 -0.23
CA ARG A 71 -9.58 7.99 -1.50
C ARG A 71 -10.76 8.10 -2.48
N GLN A 72 -11.70 7.16 -2.47
CA GLN A 72 -12.92 7.25 -3.26
C GLN A 72 -13.85 8.35 -2.72
N ASP A 73 -14.02 8.43 -1.40
CA ASP A 73 -14.83 9.47 -0.75
C ASP A 73 -14.24 10.87 -0.91
N ALA A 74 -12.90 10.97 -0.92
CA ALA A 74 -12.18 12.22 -1.12
C ALA A 74 -12.09 12.64 -2.59
N ARG A 75 -12.54 11.82 -3.56
CA ARG A 75 -12.75 12.33 -4.92
C ARG A 75 -13.95 13.28 -4.86
N PRO A 76 -13.77 14.60 -5.06
CA PRO A 76 -14.92 15.48 -5.19
C PRO A 76 -15.77 14.92 -6.31
N GLY A 77 -17.07 14.75 -6.04
CA GLY A 77 -18.01 14.25 -7.03
C GLY A 77 -17.76 14.94 -8.35
N ALA A 78 -17.53 14.13 -9.40
CA ALA A 78 -17.72 14.58 -10.76
C ALA A 78 -19.06 15.32 -10.77
N GLU A 79 -18.93 16.62 -10.97
CA GLU A 79 -19.94 17.62 -11.22
C GLU A 79 -21.39 17.14 -10.96
N ARG A 80 -22.00 17.67 -9.91
CA ARG A 80 -23.44 17.99 -9.99
C ARG A 80 -23.61 19.10 -11.02
N ASP A 81 -23.30 18.81 -12.29
CA ASP A 81 -23.87 19.47 -13.44
C ASP A 81 -25.26 18.84 -13.62
N ASP A 82 -26.19 19.20 -12.72
CA ASP A 82 -27.59 19.26 -13.11
C ASP A 82 -27.86 20.74 -13.29
N GLY A 83 -27.60 21.17 -14.52
CA GLY A 83 -27.92 22.50 -14.97
C GLY A 83 -29.39 22.81 -14.70
N ALA A 84 -29.61 24.08 -14.37
CA ALA A 84 -30.62 24.89 -15.03
C ALA A 84 -31.94 24.17 -15.37
N ARG A 85 -32.91 24.22 -14.46
CA ARG A 85 -34.34 24.40 -14.79
C ARG A 85 -35.15 24.68 -13.51
N ARG A 86 -35.31 25.96 -13.18
CA ARG A 86 -36.58 26.71 -13.21
C ARG A 86 -36.43 28.06 -12.53
#